data_AF-A0A1M6ZBT8-F1
#
_entry.id   AF-A0A1M6ZBT8-F1
#
_cell.length_a   1.000
_cell.length_b   1.000
_cell.length_c   1.000
_cell.angle_alpha   90.00
_cell.angle_beta   90.00
_cell.angle_gamma   90.00
#
_symmetry.space_group_name_H-M   'P 1'
#
loop_
_entity.id
_entity.type
_entity.pdbx_description
1 polymer ?
#
loop_
_entity_poly.entity_id
_entity_poly.type
_entity_poly.pdbx_seq_one_letter_code
_entity_poly.pdbx_strand_id
1 'polypeptide(L)'
;MKKTFTYTDDKSSKFWSIEVISNSFTVNYGKTGTTGQTQTKTFDTEMQCQKEADKLIAEKTKKGYIEEGAATAERVSLAKGTLAEQIAALQKHFESWAATPACKEILQDLLARLVACRDNAGWLELDLKATDGTVYTAQFGAPNAARAPKDMPASHRKAAALHGSVTFDNGDVGGFYWDASGDSGSFEGYDDYDFEEDEDGKFSSNEERYKDFAQAAQNWFLLDKGRKNKLGEPLIITFDHGGDFSDARIFGGDKQLNTAFGIPGFILRVISYYILENDPRLEDCDMG
;
A
#
# COMPACT_ATOMS: atom_id res chain seq x y z
N MET A 1 23.75 16.05 -14.25
CA MET A 1 22.65 15.33 -13.56
C MET A 1 23.11 14.99 -12.16
N LYS A 2 22.30 15.20 -11.11
CA LYS A 2 22.62 14.76 -9.74
C LYS A 2 21.46 13.96 -9.17
N LYS A 3 21.75 12.80 -8.59
CA LYS A 3 20.78 11.93 -7.92
C LYS A 3 21.30 11.52 -6.55
N THR A 4 20.44 11.57 -5.54
CA THR A 4 20.74 11.14 -4.17
C THR A 4 19.86 9.97 -3.80
N PHE A 5 20.38 9.04 -3.03
CA PHE A 5 19.71 7.83 -2.60
C PHE A 5 19.97 7.58 -1.14
N THR A 6 18.96 7.03 -0.46
CA THR A 6 19.06 6.62 0.95
C THR A 6 18.81 5.12 1.09
N TYR A 7 19.44 4.53 2.08
CA TYR A 7 19.24 3.13 2.47
C TYR A 7 19.20 3.06 3.99
N THR A 8 18.15 2.44 4.53
CA THR A 8 18.00 2.24 5.97
C THR A 8 17.76 0.76 6.23
N ASP A 9 18.54 0.21 7.15
CA ASP A 9 18.31 -1.08 7.79
C ASP A 9 18.16 -0.88 9.31
N ASP A 10 17.84 -1.96 10.05
CA ASP A 10 17.60 -1.94 11.49
C ASP A 10 18.76 -1.32 12.31
N LYS A 11 19.97 -1.25 11.76
CA LYS A 11 21.20 -0.85 12.49
C LYS A 11 21.86 0.41 11.91
N SER A 12 21.48 0.85 10.72
CA SER A 12 22.19 1.89 9.99
C SER A 12 21.35 2.58 8.94
N SER A 13 21.47 3.91 8.90
CA SER A 13 21.03 4.73 7.77
C SER A 13 22.25 5.20 6.98
N LYS A 14 22.20 5.04 5.66
CA LYS A 14 23.28 5.33 4.71
C LYS A 14 22.75 6.19 3.58
N PHE A 15 23.62 7.00 3.01
CA PHE A 15 23.34 7.74 1.78
C PHE A 15 24.35 7.36 0.69
N TRP A 16 23.92 7.52 -0.56
CA TRP A 16 24.75 7.42 -1.75
C TRP A 16 24.22 8.42 -2.78
N SER A 17 25.07 9.23 -3.39
CA SER A 17 24.70 10.13 -4.49
C SER A 17 25.68 10.01 -5.64
N ILE A 18 25.21 10.38 -6.83
CA ILE A 18 26.01 10.45 -8.05
C ILE A 18 25.70 11.75 -8.78
N GLU A 19 26.76 12.46 -9.16
CA GLU A 19 26.69 13.68 -9.97
C GLU A 19 27.50 13.50 -11.25
N VAL A 20 26.83 13.53 -12.39
CA VAL A 20 27.42 13.43 -13.73
C VAL A 20 27.56 14.83 -14.31
N ILE A 21 28.79 15.18 -14.70
CA ILE A 21 29.16 16.44 -15.36
C ILE A 21 30.03 16.07 -16.57
N SER A 22 29.48 16.28 -17.77
CA SER A 22 30.10 15.90 -19.05
C SER A 22 30.56 14.44 -19.06
N ASN A 23 31.86 14.20 -19.26
CA ASN A 23 32.47 12.87 -19.33
C ASN A 23 32.98 12.36 -17.97
N SER A 24 32.56 12.96 -16.86
CA SER A 24 32.95 12.54 -15.52
C SER A 24 31.74 12.39 -14.60
N PHE A 25 31.86 11.51 -13.62
CA PHE A 25 30.93 11.48 -12.49
C PHE A 25 31.68 11.51 -11.17
N THR A 26 31.02 12.07 -10.14
CA THR A 26 31.45 11.97 -8.74
C THR A 26 30.37 11.25 -7.95
N VAL A 27 30.76 10.19 -7.24
CA VAL A 27 29.90 9.54 -6.25
C VAL A 27 30.24 10.04 -4.84
N ASN A 28 29.24 10.24 -3.99
CA ASN A 28 29.43 10.50 -2.55
C ASN A 28 28.64 9.47 -1.75
N TYR A 29 29.23 8.86 -0.72
CA TYR A 29 28.55 7.87 0.10
C TYR A 29 29.02 7.84 1.54
N GLY A 30 28.12 7.47 2.46
CA GLY A 30 28.45 7.43 3.89
C GLY A 30 27.26 7.05 4.75
N LYS A 31 27.43 7.17 6.07
CA LYS A 31 26.32 7.12 7.02
C LYS A 31 25.56 8.45 6.97
N THR A 32 24.25 8.40 7.08
CA THR A 32 23.40 9.59 7.17
C THR A 32 23.87 10.49 8.32
N GLY A 33 23.97 11.80 8.08
CA GLY A 33 24.49 12.78 9.05
C GLY A 33 26.01 12.95 9.06
N THR A 34 26.75 12.26 8.18
CA THR A 34 28.19 12.47 7.98
C THR A 34 28.48 13.10 6.61
N THR A 35 29.66 13.69 6.42
CA THR A 35 30.08 14.21 5.12
C THR A 35 30.27 13.11 4.06
N GLY A 36 30.50 11.87 4.48
CA GLY A 36 30.76 10.72 3.60
C GLY A 36 32.14 10.74 2.96
N GLN A 37 32.29 9.93 1.92
CA GLN A 37 33.49 9.82 1.08
C GLN A 37 33.11 10.04 -0.38
N THR A 38 33.97 10.75 -1.11
CA THR A 38 33.79 11.03 -2.53
C THR A 38 34.76 10.24 -3.40
N GLN A 39 34.29 9.80 -4.56
CA GLN A 39 35.13 9.20 -5.60
C GLN A 39 34.71 9.74 -6.96
N THR A 40 35.67 10.25 -7.73
CA THR A 40 35.44 10.78 -9.08
C THR A 40 36.04 9.84 -10.11
N LYS A 41 35.31 9.62 -11.21
CA LYS A 41 35.76 8.83 -12.35
C LYS A 41 35.48 9.59 -13.64
N THR A 42 36.49 9.65 -14.51
CA THR A 42 36.42 10.31 -15.83
C THR A 42 36.52 9.26 -16.93
N PHE A 43 35.81 9.49 -18.03
CA PHE A 43 35.70 8.63 -19.19
C PHE A 43 36.09 9.38 -20.46
N ASP A 44 36.35 8.66 -21.54
CA ASP A 44 36.73 9.28 -22.81
C ASP A 44 35.56 10.03 -23.46
N THR A 45 34.32 9.62 -23.16
CA THR A 45 33.11 10.19 -23.75
C THR A 45 32.00 10.36 -22.71
N GLU A 46 31.11 11.33 -22.94
CA GLU A 46 29.90 11.54 -22.12
C GLU A 46 28.99 10.30 -22.14
N MET A 47 28.87 9.63 -23.29
CA MET A 47 28.04 8.44 -23.44
C MET A 47 28.54 7.27 -22.58
N GLN A 48 29.85 7.04 -22.52
CA GLN A 48 30.42 6.00 -21.63
C GLN A 48 30.23 6.36 -20.15
N CYS A 49 30.41 7.63 -19.80
CA CYS A 49 30.18 8.12 -18.44
C CYS A 49 28.72 7.87 -18.00
N GLN A 50 27.76 8.24 -18.85
CA GLN A 50 26.34 8.06 -18.56
C GLN A 50 25.98 6.57 -18.42
N LYS A 51 26.47 5.70 -19.32
CA LYS A 51 26.21 4.26 -19.26
C LYS A 51 26.71 3.62 -17.96
N GLU A 52 27.89 4.02 -17.48
CA GLU A 52 28.42 3.50 -16.22
C GLU A 52 27.68 4.09 -15.01
N ALA A 53 27.29 5.37 -15.06
CA ALA A 53 26.46 5.99 -14.03
C ALA A 53 25.11 5.28 -13.89
N ASP A 54 24.43 4.99 -15.00
CA ASP A 54 23.14 4.27 -15.04
C ASP A 54 23.28 2.85 -14.47
N LYS A 55 24.39 2.17 -14.76
CA LYS A 55 24.72 0.87 -14.18
C LYS A 55 24.86 0.93 -12.66
N LEU A 56 25.61 1.92 -12.14
CA LEU A 56 25.78 2.10 -10.69
C LEU A 56 24.45 2.41 -9.99
N ILE A 57 23.61 3.24 -10.62
CA ILE A 57 22.26 3.53 -10.13
C ILE A 57 21.46 2.23 -10.05
N ALA A 58 21.40 1.44 -11.13
CA ALA A 58 20.66 0.18 -11.15
C ALA A 58 21.15 -0.82 -10.09
N GLU A 59 22.47 -0.91 -9.88
CA GLU A 59 23.06 -1.74 -8.81
C GLU A 59 22.66 -1.27 -7.41
N LYS A 60 22.61 0.04 -7.17
CA LYS A 60 22.22 0.62 -5.88
C LYS A 60 20.74 0.42 -5.61
N THR A 61 19.88 0.68 -6.59
CA THR A 61 18.44 0.44 -6.50
C THR A 61 18.15 -1.05 -6.23
N LYS A 62 18.86 -1.98 -6.90
CA LYS A 62 18.74 -3.42 -6.64
C LYS A 62 19.17 -3.82 -5.21
N LYS A 63 20.07 -3.06 -4.60
CA LYS A 63 20.50 -3.23 -3.20
C LYS A 63 19.55 -2.58 -2.18
N GLY A 64 18.43 -2.00 -2.63
CA GLY A 64 17.40 -1.39 -1.79
C GLY A 64 17.64 0.09 -1.50
N TYR A 65 18.57 0.76 -2.18
CA TYR A 65 18.69 2.21 -2.10
C TYR A 65 17.51 2.88 -2.82
N ILE A 66 16.87 3.84 -2.18
CA ILE A 66 15.71 4.57 -2.71
C ILE A 66 16.18 5.97 -3.10
N GLU A 67 15.91 6.37 -4.35
CA GLU A 67 16.22 7.72 -4.85
C GLU A 67 15.37 8.77 -4.12
N GLU A 68 16.02 9.80 -3.59
CA GLU A 68 15.34 10.94 -2.96
C GLU A 68 14.46 11.63 -3.99
N GLY A 69 13.19 11.83 -3.63
CA GLY A 69 12.19 12.42 -4.52
C GLY A 69 11.65 11.48 -5.60
N ALA A 70 12.08 10.22 -5.70
CA ALA A 70 11.50 9.29 -6.69
C ALA A 70 10.00 9.05 -6.48
N ALA A 71 9.57 8.87 -5.22
CA ALA A 71 8.14 8.77 -4.91
C ALA A 71 7.36 10.03 -5.33
N THR A 72 7.97 11.21 -5.17
CA THR A 72 7.38 12.49 -5.61
C THR A 72 7.32 12.57 -7.12
N ALA A 73 8.40 12.21 -7.83
CA ALA A 73 8.43 12.21 -9.29
C ALA A 73 7.39 11.25 -9.87
N GLU A 74 7.24 10.05 -9.28
CA GLU A 74 6.23 9.08 -9.68
C GLU A 74 4.82 9.64 -9.48
N ARG A 75 4.47 10.15 -8.30
CA ARG A 75 3.14 10.74 -8.04
C ARG A 75 2.84 11.92 -8.97
N VAL A 76 3.80 12.82 -9.16
CA VAL A 76 3.65 13.95 -10.09
C VAL A 76 3.47 13.45 -11.52
N SER A 77 4.05 12.32 -11.90
CA SER A 77 3.82 11.71 -13.22
C SER A 77 2.43 11.10 -13.34
N LEU A 78 1.92 10.45 -12.29
CA LEU A 78 0.57 9.87 -12.24
C LEU A 78 -0.53 10.93 -12.30
N ALA A 79 -0.27 12.12 -11.78
CA ALA A 79 -1.19 13.27 -11.80
C ALA A 79 -1.13 14.10 -13.10
N LYS A 80 -0.28 13.76 -14.06
CA LYS A 80 -0.12 14.52 -15.31
C LYS A 80 -0.92 13.92 -16.46
N GLY A 81 -1.28 14.78 -17.42
CA GLY A 81 -1.96 14.37 -18.64
C GLY A 81 -3.48 14.41 -18.52
N THR A 82 -4.14 13.85 -19.53
CA THR A 82 -5.59 13.65 -19.57
C THR A 82 -6.01 12.56 -18.59
N LEU A 83 -7.29 12.57 -18.18
CA LEU A 83 -7.83 11.54 -17.28
C LEU A 83 -7.64 10.11 -17.83
N ALA A 84 -7.74 9.91 -19.15
CA ALA A 84 -7.50 8.62 -19.78
C ALA A 84 -6.03 8.15 -19.64
N GLU A 85 -5.07 9.06 -19.81
CA GLU A 85 -3.65 8.77 -19.59
C GLU A 85 -3.36 8.48 -18.12
N GLN A 86 -3.97 9.25 -17.21
CA GLN A 86 -3.88 9.01 -15.76
C GLN A 86 -4.44 7.64 -15.38
N ILE A 87 -5.61 7.26 -15.88
CA ILE A 87 -6.21 5.93 -15.64
C ILE A 87 -5.26 4.82 -16.10
N ALA A 88 -4.67 4.94 -17.30
CA ALA A 88 -3.73 3.93 -17.80
C ALA A 88 -2.48 3.84 -16.92
N ALA A 89 -1.95 4.98 -16.46
CA ALA A 89 -0.80 5.02 -15.57
C ALA A 89 -1.11 4.43 -14.19
N LEU A 90 -2.28 4.76 -13.61
CA LEU A 90 -2.76 4.24 -12.34
C LEU A 90 -3.02 2.73 -12.40
N GLN A 91 -3.59 2.21 -13.49
CA GLN A 91 -3.81 0.78 -13.69
C GLN A 91 -2.48 0.00 -13.60
N LYS A 92 -1.40 0.55 -14.17
CA LYS A 92 -0.06 -0.02 -14.10
C LYS A 92 0.55 0.13 -12.70
N HIS A 93 0.41 1.31 -12.09
CA HIS A 93 0.93 1.60 -10.75
C HIS A 93 0.38 0.64 -9.70
N PHE A 94 -0.94 0.42 -9.71
CA PHE A 94 -1.64 -0.48 -8.79
C PHE A 94 -1.69 -1.95 -9.23
N GLU A 95 -1.02 -2.34 -10.32
CA GLU A 95 -1.04 -3.72 -10.83
C GLU A 95 -0.61 -4.74 -9.76
N SER A 96 0.39 -4.38 -8.94
CA SER A 96 0.89 -5.24 -7.87
C SER A 96 -0.10 -5.46 -6.72
N TRP A 97 -1.09 -4.57 -6.58
CA TRP A 97 -2.18 -4.69 -5.61
C TRP A 97 -3.29 -5.60 -6.13
N ALA A 98 -3.48 -5.61 -7.45
CA ALA A 98 -4.47 -6.43 -8.14
C ALA A 98 -3.94 -7.84 -8.49
N ALA A 99 -3.56 -8.61 -7.47
CA ALA A 99 -2.90 -9.91 -7.65
C ALA A 99 -3.78 -11.02 -8.25
N THR A 100 -5.12 -10.90 -8.16
CA THR A 100 -6.08 -11.91 -8.63
C THR A 100 -7.04 -11.32 -9.66
N PRO A 101 -7.70 -12.13 -10.52
CA PRO A 101 -8.65 -11.63 -11.52
C PRO A 101 -9.71 -10.71 -10.92
N ALA A 102 -10.34 -11.11 -9.81
CA ALA A 102 -11.33 -10.28 -9.11
C ALA A 102 -10.75 -8.93 -8.67
N CYS A 103 -9.53 -8.90 -8.11
CA CYS A 103 -8.90 -7.63 -7.74
C CYS A 103 -8.55 -6.74 -8.95
N LYS A 104 -8.24 -7.34 -10.11
CA LYS A 104 -7.99 -6.58 -11.36
C LYS A 104 -9.25 -5.93 -11.87
N GLU A 105 -10.36 -6.65 -11.86
CA GLU A 105 -11.66 -6.11 -12.27
C GLU A 105 -12.12 -5.02 -11.30
N ILE A 106 -11.97 -5.20 -9.98
CA ILE A 106 -12.28 -4.16 -8.99
C ILE A 106 -11.47 -2.90 -9.26
N LEU A 107 -10.15 -3.04 -9.47
CA LEU A 107 -9.29 -1.89 -9.77
C LEU A 107 -9.73 -1.18 -11.06
N GLN A 108 -10.06 -1.93 -12.12
CA GLN A 108 -10.55 -1.37 -13.38
C GLN A 108 -11.85 -0.60 -13.20
N ASP A 109 -12.82 -1.17 -12.48
CA ASP A 109 -14.12 -0.54 -12.24
C ASP A 109 -13.98 0.70 -11.36
N LEU A 110 -13.13 0.68 -10.34
CA LEU A 110 -12.81 1.85 -9.53
C LEU A 110 -12.19 2.96 -10.37
N LEU A 111 -11.19 2.64 -11.20
CA LEU A 111 -10.54 3.64 -12.06
C LEU A 111 -11.48 4.18 -13.15
N ALA A 112 -12.48 3.40 -13.58
CA ALA A 112 -13.54 3.89 -14.46
C ALA A 112 -14.44 4.95 -13.78
N ARG A 113 -14.44 5.02 -12.44
CA ARG A 113 -15.13 6.06 -11.65
C ARG A 113 -14.25 7.26 -11.31
N LEU A 114 -12.98 7.27 -11.74
CA LEU A 114 -12.06 8.38 -11.50
C LEU A 114 -12.57 9.67 -12.15
N VAL A 115 -12.60 10.75 -11.39
CA VAL A 115 -12.93 12.10 -11.88
C VAL A 115 -11.79 13.09 -11.73
N ALA A 116 -10.86 12.84 -10.80
CA ALA A 116 -9.63 13.61 -10.67
C ALA A 116 -8.50 12.76 -10.07
N CYS A 117 -7.26 13.00 -10.52
CA CYS A 117 -6.03 12.48 -9.94
C CYS A 117 -5.04 13.63 -9.76
N ARG A 118 -4.53 13.81 -8.54
CA ARG A 118 -3.63 14.94 -8.21
C ARG A 118 -2.56 14.54 -7.19
N ASP A 119 -1.43 15.24 -7.23
CA ASP A 119 -0.49 15.27 -6.11
C ASP A 119 -0.90 16.43 -5.19
N ASN A 120 -1.24 16.12 -3.94
CA ASN A 120 -1.62 17.09 -2.93
C ASN A 120 -0.73 16.93 -1.69
N ALA A 121 0.17 17.88 -1.47
CA ALA A 121 1.06 17.89 -0.30
C ALA A 121 1.80 16.56 -0.03
N GLY A 122 2.18 15.84 -1.10
CA GLY A 122 2.87 14.55 -1.02
C GLY A 122 1.97 13.31 -0.96
N TRP A 123 0.65 13.49 -1.06
CA TRP A 123 -0.33 12.43 -1.22
C TRP A 123 -0.76 12.32 -2.68
N LEU A 124 -0.88 11.09 -3.19
CA LEU A 124 -1.59 10.83 -4.44
C LEU A 124 -3.08 10.79 -4.09
N GLU A 125 -3.86 11.74 -4.58
CA GLU A 125 -5.30 11.80 -4.34
C GLU A 125 -6.08 11.41 -5.59
N LEU A 126 -7.03 10.49 -5.41
CA LEU A 126 -7.95 10.02 -6.43
C LEU A 126 -9.37 10.35 -6.00
N ASP A 127 -10.05 11.21 -6.74
CA ASP A 127 -11.47 11.47 -6.55
C ASP A 127 -12.26 10.45 -7.38
N LEU A 128 -13.10 9.68 -6.71
CA LEU A 128 -13.90 8.61 -7.28
C LEU A 128 -15.37 8.93 -7.13
N LYS A 129 -16.12 8.90 -8.24
CA LYS A 129 -17.57 9.17 -8.24
C LYS A 129 -18.36 7.87 -8.06
N ALA A 130 -19.02 7.73 -6.91
CA ALA A 130 -19.90 6.63 -6.59
C ALA A 130 -21.15 6.60 -7.49
N THR A 131 -21.86 5.47 -7.48
CA THR A 131 -23.08 5.28 -8.31
C THR A 131 -24.19 6.28 -7.98
N ASP A 132 -24.34 6.67 -6.72
CA ASP A 132 -25.31 7.69 -6.25
C ASP A 132 -24.91 9.13 -6.65
N GLY A 133 -23.70 9.32 -7.19
CA GLY A 133 -23.15 10.59 -7.62
C GLY A 133 -22.25 11.27 -6.58
N THR A 134 -22.16 10.75 -5.35
CA THR A 134 -21.25 11.21 -4.31
C THR A 134 -19.80 11.04 -4.77
N VAL A 135 -18.93 11.99 -4.44
CA VAL A 135 -17.49 11.92 -4.75
C VAL A 135 -16.73 11.68 -3.47
N TYR A 136 -15.97 10.60 -3.43
CA TYR A 136 -15.08 10.28 -2.31
C TYR A 136 -13.62 10.44 -2.74
N THR A 137 -12.75 10.81 -1.80
CA THR A 137 -11.32 10.99 -2.06
C THR A 137 -10.52 9.86 -1.44
N ALA A 138 -9.83 9.05 -2.24
CA ALA A 138 -8.80 8.13 -1.77
C ALA A 138 -7.44 8.83 -1.79
N GLN A 139 -6.73 8.85 -0.67
CA GLN A 139 -5.41 9.47 -0.56
C GLN A 139 -4.36 8.39 -0.25
N PHE A 140 -3.28 8.37 -1.01
CA PHE A 140 -2.22 7.40 -0.88
C PHE A 140 -0.89 8.07 -0.53
N GLY A 141 -0.36 7.73 0.63
CA GLY A 141 0.86 8.33 1.18
C GLY A 141 2.13 7.82 0.51
N ALA A 142 3.26 8.46 0.82
CA ALA A 142 4.56 8.05 0.33
C ALA A 142 4.92 6.61 0.78
N PRO A 143 5.66 5.83 -0.03
CA PRO A 143 6.11 4.49 0.34
C PRO A 143 6.77 4.41 1.73
N ASN A 144 6.53 3.32 2.46
CA ASN A 144 7.12 3.08 3.78
C ASN A 144 7.68 1.65 3.94
N ALA A 145 8.21 1.07 2.85
CA ALA A 145 8.72 -0.31 2.82
C ALA A 145 9.77 -0.61 3.93
N ALA A 146 10.57 0.38 4.30
CA ALA A 146 11.66 0.23 5.24
C ALA A 146 11.20 0.03 6.70
N ARG A 147 9.94 0.35 7.03
CA ARG A 147 9.39 0.22 8.38
C ARG A 147 8.41 -0.94 8.55
N ALA A 148 8.00 -1.59 7.46
CA ALA A 148 7.10 -2.75 7.54
C ALA A 148 7.81 -3.94 8.22
N PRO A 149 7.20 -4.58 9.24
CA PRO A 149 7.80 -5.74 9.90
C PRO A 149 8.09 -6.87 8.92
N LYS A 150 9.26 -7.53 9.09
CA LYS A 150 9.77 -8.54 8.13
C LYS A 150 8.90 -9.80 8.08
N ASP A 151 8.22 -10.10 9.17
CA ASP A 151 7.32 -11.23 9.37
C ASP A 151 5.89 -10.99 8.87
N MET A 152 5.61 -9.80 8.31
CA MET A 152 4.35 -9.54 7.64
C MET A 152 4.18 -10.38 6.36
N PRO A 153 2.94 -10.58 5.89
CA PRO A 153 2.70 -11.28 4.63
C PRO A 153 3.29 -10.56 3.41
N ALA A 154 3.53 -11.30 2.34
CA ALA A 154 4.15 -10.75 1.13
C ALA A 154 3.26 -9.68 0.47
N SER A 155 1.94 -9.87 0.47
CA SER A 155 0.99 -8.88 -0.03
C SER A 155 1.04 -7.56 0.76
N HIS A 156 1.19 -7.64 2.09
CA HIS A 156 1.33 -6.48 2.96
C HIS A 156 2.60 -5.68 2.66
N ARG A 157 3.77 -6.36 2.56
CA ARG A 157 5.01 -5.67 2.19
C ARG A 157 4.94 -4.99 0.82
N LYS A 158 4.20 -5.56 -0.12
CA LYS A 158 3.94 -4.93 -1.43
C LYS A 158 3.05 -3.68 -1.30
N ALA A 159 2.02 -3.71 -0.45
CA ALA A 159 1.21 -2.54 -0.13
C ALA A 159 2.10 -1.40 0.38
N ALA A 160 2.89 -1.67 1.41
CA ALA A 160 3.75 -0.70 2.06
C ALA A 160 4.87 -0.16 1.15
N ALA A 161 5.33 -0.97 0.20
CA ALA A 161 6.31 -0.55 -0.79
C ALA A 161 5.76 0.39 -1.86
N LEU A 162 4.46 0.34 -2.13
CA LEU A 162 3.82 1.25 -3.07
C LEU A 162 3.31 2.51 -2.38
N HIS A 163 2.63 2.35 -1.24
CA HIS A 163 2.07 3.44 -0.46
C HIS A 163 2.17 3.11 1.02
N GLY A 164 2.79 3.99 1.80
CA GLY A 164 3.03 3.86 3.24
C GLY A 164 1.78 3.98 4.11
N SER A 165 0.73 4.55 3.52
CA SER A 165 -0.57 4.76 4.12
C SER A 165 -1.62 4.92 3.02
N VAL A 166 -2.86 4.63 3.36
CA VAL A 166 -4.05 4.89 2.55
C VAL A 166 -5.09 5.51 3.47
N THR A 167 -5.73 6.58 3.07
CA THR A 167 -6.92 7.12 3.76
C THR A 167 -8.05 7.28 2.76
N PHE A 168 -9.27 7.18 3.25
CA PHE A 168 -10.46 7.45 2.46
C PHE A 168 -11.26 8.59 3.10
N ASP A 169 -11.66 9.54 2.27
CA ASP A 169 -12.34 10.79 2.63
C ASP A 169 -11.69 11.52 3.81
N ASN A 170 -10.41 11.91 3.65
CA ASN A 170 -9.61 12.56 4.71
C ASN A 170 -9.42 11.74 6.00
N GLY A 171 -9.67 10.43 5.95
CA GLY A 171 -9.66 9.57 7.14
C GLY A 171 -11.00 9.56 7.87
N ASP A 172 -11.97 10.37 7.44
CA ASP A 172 -13.36 10.32 7.90
C ASP A 172 -14.05 9.06 7.44
N VAL A 173 -13.48 8.35 6.43
CA VAL A 173 -13.83 6.99 6.00
C VAL A 173 -12.71 5.94 6.23
N GLY A 174 -11.68 6.34 6.98
CA GLY A 174 -10.75 5.41 7.59
C GLY A 174 -9.41 5.34 6.88
N GLY A 175 -8.49 4.59 7.48
CA GLY A 175 -7.13 4.56 6.99
C GLY A 175 -6.36 3.29 7.34
N PHE A 176 -5.46 2.96 6.43
CA PHE A 176 -4.48 1.89 6.55
C PHE A 176 -3.11 2.52 6.69
N TYR A 177 -2.40 2.22 7.78
CA TYR A 177 -1.08 2.78 8.06
C TYR A 177 -0.09 1.65 8.32
N TRP A 178 1.10 1.73 7.72
CA TRP A 178 2.10 0.64 7.80
C TRP A 178 3.24 0.96 8.76
N ASP A 179 2.95 1.69 9.83
CA ASP A 179 3.96 1.98 10.85
C ASP A 179 4.14 0.79 11.82
N ALA A 180 5.37 0.65 12.33
CA ALA A 180 5.69 -0.28 13.41
C ALA A 180 5.77 0.44 14.77
N SER A 181 5.31 1.70 14.85
CA SER A 181 5.33 2.47 16.10
C SER A 181 4.22 2.07 17.05
N GLY A 182 3.27 1.24 16.62
CA GLY A 182 2.13 0.84 17.44
C GLY A 182 1.15 1.99 17.67
N ASP A 183 1.33 3.16 17.04
CA ASP A 183 0.63 4.39 17.42
C ASP A 183 -0.05 5.12 16.25
N SER A 184 -0.25 4.44 15.11
CA SER A 184 -1.25 4.91 14.15
C SER A 184 -1.98 3.75 13.47
N GLY A 185 -3.20 3.50 13.93
CA GLY A 185 -4.22 2.68 13.28
C GLY A 185 -3.91 1.18 13.21
N SER A 186 -4.20 0.45 14.29
CA SER A 186 -4.25 -1.02 14.36
C SER A 186 -2.94 -1.78 14.11
N PHE A 187 -1.98 -1.63 15.02
CA PHE A 187 -1.05 -2.73 15.32
C PHE A 187 -0.51 -2.67 16.77
N GLU A 188 -1.41 -2.53 17.75
CA GLU A 188 -1.19 -3.05 19.11
C GLU A 188 -1.86 -4.42 19.20
N GLY A 189 -1.19 -5.45 18.68
CA GLY A 189 -1.75 -6.79 18.61
C GLY A 189 -0.75 -7.80 18.06
N TYR A 190 0.51 -7.66 18.45
CA TYR A 190 1.52 -8.70 18.27
C TYR A 190 1.49 -9.70 19.42
N ASP A 191 0.30 -10.06 19.88
CA ASP A 191 0.14 -11.19 20.79
C ASP A 191 -0.34 -12.39 19.97
N ASP A 192 0.45 -13.44 20.10
CA ASP A 192 0.35 -14.76 19.47
C ASP A 192 -0.94 -15.44 19.96
N TYR A 193 -2.11 -15.00 19.49
CA TYR A 193 -3.38 -15.62 19.84
C TYR A 193 -3.62 -16.82 18.92
N ASP A 194 -3.29 -18.01 19.42
CA ASP A 194 -3.82 -19.29 18.91
C ASP A 194 -5.34 -19.26 19.12
N PHE A 195 -6.10 -19.00 18.05
CA PHE A 195 -7.55 -19.13 18.08
C PHE A 195 -7.90 -20.62 18.07
N GLU A 196 -8.15 -21.21 19.24
CA GLU A 196 -8.72 -22.56 19.31
C GLU A 196 -10.25 -22.51 19.10
N GLU A 197 -10.74 -23.24 18.09
CA GLU A 197 -12.17 -23.48 17.88
C GLU A 197 -12.75 -24.31 19.04
N ASP A 198 -13.94 -23.95 19.53
CA ASP A 198 -14.67 -24.81 20.47
C ASP A 198 -15.33 -26.00 19.75
N GLU A 199 -15.78 -27.00 20.54
CA GLU A 199 -16.27 -28.29 20.03
C GLU A 199 -17.53 -28.21 19.13
N ASP A 200 -18.18 -27.04 19.02
CA ASP A 200 -19.39 -26.82 18.23
C ASP A 200 -19.19 -25.89 17.02
N GLY A 201 -18.00 -25.31 16.82
CA GLY A 201 -17.65 -24.53 15.63
C GLY A 201 -18.55 -23.32 15.36
N LYS A 202 -19.16 -22.72 16.39
CA LYS A 202 -20.10 -21.59 16.25
C LYS A 202 -19.80 -20.44 17.20
N PHE A 203 -19.51 -19.27 16.64
CA PHE A 203 -19.78 -17.98 17.27
C PHE A 203 -21.28 -17.65 17.09
N SER A 204 -22.01 -17.36 18.17
CA SER A 204 -23.48 -17.35 18.19
C SER A 204 -24.14 -16.22 17.38
N SER A 205 -25.23 -16.56 16.69
CA SER A 205 -26.02 -15.77 15.73
C SER A 205 -27.34 -15.22 16.30
N ASN A 206 -27.66 -13.93 16.09
CA ASN A 206 -28.89 -13.43 15.41
C ASN A 206 -28.98 -11.88 15.45
N GLU A 207 -28.95 -11.19 14.31
CA GLU A 207 -30.10 -10.80 13.44
C GLU A 207 -30.96 -9.64 13.98
N GLU A 208 -30.40 -8.42 14.06
CA GLU A 208 -31.18 -7.21 13.76
C GLU A 208 -30.33 -6.10 13.10
N ARG A 209 -29.67 -6.50 12.01
CA ARG A 209 -29.75 -5.81 10.70
C ARG A 209 -29.16 -4.38 10.61
N TYR A 210 -27.83 -4.33 10.55
CA TYR A 210 -27.00 -3.49 9.65
C TYR A 210 -27.08 -1.98 9.75
N LYS A 211 -27.53 -1.41 10.86
CA LYS A 211 -28.36 -0.25 10.56
C LYS A 211 -27.59 0.94 10.06
N ASP A 212 -26.40 1.09 10.56
CA ASP A 212 -25.57 2.16 10.12
C ASP A 212 -24.16 1.58 10.02
N PHE A 213 -23.27 1.63 11.04
CA PHE A 213 -21.82 1.61 10.80
C PHE A 213 -20.97 0.51 11.43
N ALA A 214 -20.04 -0.18 10.76
CA ALA A 214 -19.55 -0.27 9.37
C ALA A 214 -19.46 0.96 8.39
N GLN A 215 -20.16 2.10 8.56
CA GLN A 215 -20.43 3.23 7.65
C GLN A 215 -19.30 4.20 7.69
N ALA A 216 -18.15 3.71 7.27
CA ALA A 216 -17.19 4.59 6.69
C ALA A 216 -16.29 5.23 7.73
N ALA A 217 -15.42 4.47 8.44
CA ALA A 217 -14.09 4.92 8.90
C ALA A 217 -13.25 4.20 9.93
N GLN A 218 -13.79 3.50 10.91
CA GLN A 218 -13.01 3.33 12.14
C GLN A 218 -13.03 1.89 12.60
N ASN A 219 -12.51 0.96 11.81
CA ASN A 219 -12.41 -0.44 12.25
C ASN A 219 -10.94 -0.88 12.26
N TRP A 220 -10.56 -1.58 13.32
CA TRP A 220 -9.28 -2.24 13.42
C TRP A 220 -9.39 -3.60 12.71
N PHE A 221 -8.30 -4.02 12.08
CA PHE A 221 -8.21 -5.37 11.50
C PHE A 221 -6.97 -6.08 12.01
N LEU A 222 -7.06 -7.40 12.10
CA LEU A 222 -5.96 -8.28 12.49
C LEU A 222 -5.73 -9.32 11.40
N LEU A 223 -4.55 -9.94 11.45
CA LEU A 223 -4.17 -11.01 10.55
C LEU A 223 -4.08 -12.31 11.33
N ASP A 224 -4.97 -13.25 11.02
CA ASP A 224 -4.88 -14.61 11.53
C ASP A 224 -3.83 -15.38 10.71
N LYS A 225 -2.64 -15.53 11.27
CA LYS A 225 -1.51 -16.20 10.61
C LYS A 225 -1.65 -17.72 10.54
N GLY A 226 -2.47 -18.30 11.42
CA GLY A 226 -2.69 -19.75 11.50
C GLY A 226 -3.55 -20.22 10.35
N ARG A 227 -4.58 -19.46 9.99
CA ARG A 227 -5.48 -19.76 8.87
C ARG A 227 -5.12 -18.96 7.62
N LYS A 228 -5.17 -19.62 6.47
CA LYS A 228 -4.77 -19.03 5.18
C LYS A 228 -5.86 -19.19 4.14
N ASN A 229 -6.03 -18.16 3.32
CA ASN A 229 -6.92 -18.22 2.17
C ASN A 229 -6.25 -18.90 0.96
N LYS A 230 -6.94 -18.95 -0.18
CA LYS A 230 -6.43 -19.55 -1.43
C LYS A 230 -5.19 -18.87 -2.02
N LEU A 231 -4.85 -17.66 -1.60
CA LEU A 231 -3.61 -16.99 -1.98
C LEU A 231 -2.43 -17.36 -1.06
N GLY A 232 -2.68 -18.14 0.00
CA GLY A 232 -1.71 -18.48 1.04
C GLY A 232 -1.43 -17.31 2.00
N GLU A 233 -2.26 -16.27 1.95
CA GLU A 233 -2.19 -15.10 2.81
C GLU A 233 -3.05 -15.33 4.07
N PRO A 234 -2.68 -14.75 5.23
CA PRO A 234 -3.49 -14.77 6.44
C PRO A 234 -4.93 -14.34 6.21
N LEU A 235 -5.86 -14.92 6.97
CA LEU A 235 -7.21 -14.40 7.03
C LEU A 235 -7.21 -13.01 7.67
N ILE A 236 -8.12 -12.17 7.22
CA ILE A 236 -8.30 -10.81 7.76
C ILE A 236 -9.48 -10.87 8.71
N ILE A 237 -9.23 -10.48 9.96
CA ILE A 237 -10.23 -10.39 11.01
C ILE A 237 -10.58 -8.92 11.20
N THR A 238 -11.86 -8.60 11.31
CA THR A 238 -12.37 -7.24 11.54
C THR A 238 -13.18 -7.19 12.82
N PHE A 239 -13.16 -6.05 13.51
CA PHE A 239 -13.96 -5.80 14.70
C PHE A 239 -14.34 -4.32 14.80
N ASP A 240 -15.44 -4.06 15.51
CA ASP A 240 -16.01 -2.73 15.63
C ASP A 240 -15.21 -1.85 16.59
N HIS A 241 -15.17 -0.54 16.32
CA HIS A 241 -14.52 0.42 17.20
C HIS A 241 -15.18 0.42 18.59
N GLY A 242 -14.40 0.16 19.64
CA GLY A 242 -14.90 0.10 21.02
C GLY A 242 -15.60 -1.20 21.39
N GLY A 243 -15.69 -2.16 20.46
CA GLY A 243 -16.02 -3.56 20.77
C GLY A 243 -14.84 -4.25 21.45
N ASP A 244 -15.10 -5.40 22.07
CA ASP A 244 -14.05 -6.27 22.57
C ASP A 244 -13.79 -7.43 21.58
N PHE A 245 -12.79 -8.26 21.87
CA PHE A 245 -12.42 -9.38 20.99
C PHE A 245 -13.53 -10.41 20.79
N SER A 246 -14.58 -10.42 21.62
CA SER A 246 -15.74 -11.31 21.41
C SER A 246 -16.57 -10.89 20.19
N ASP A 247 -16.42 -9.65 19.70
CA ASP A 247 -17.07 -9.15 18.49
C ASP A 247 -16.24 -9.39 17.21
N ALA A 248 -15.08 -10.03 17.32
CA ALA A 248 -14.18 -10.27 16.19
C ALA A 248 -14.80 -11.22 15.16
N ARG A 249 -14.72 -10.84 13.88
CA ARG A 249 -15.30 -11.58 12.76
C ARG A 249 -14.27 -11.79 11.66
N ILE A 250 -14.30 -12.97 11.05
CA ILE A 250 -13.55 -13.20 9.80
C ILE A 250 -14.20 -12.35 8.71
N PHE A 251 -13.42 -11.51 8.05
CA PHE A 251 -13.91 -10.70 6.94
C PHE A 251 -14.39 -11.61 5.79
N GLY A 252 -15.68 -11.58 5.48
CA GLY A 252 -16.31 -12.51 4.53
C GLY A 252 -16.63 -13.90 5.08
N GLY A 253 -16.52 -14.10 6.40
CA GLY A 253 -16.78 -15.38 7.05
C GLY A 253 -15.99 -16.54 6.44
N ASP A 254 -16.58 -17.73 6.44
CA ASP A 254 -15.97 -18.95 5.89
C ASP A 254 -15.62 -18.86 4.41
N LYS A 255 -16.25 -17.94 3.67
CA LYS A 255 -15.96 -17.75 2.25
C LYS A 255 -14.55 -17.20 2.04
N GLN A 256 -13.98 -16.45 2.99
CA GLN A 256 -12.63 -15.91 2.86
C GLN A 256 -11.57 -17.00 2.69
N LEU A 257 -11.74 -18.16 3.34
CA LEU A 257 -10.89 -19.34 3.15
C LEU A 257 -10.79 -19.75 1.67
N ASN A 258 -11.87 -19.51 0.92
CA ASN A 258 -12.02 -19.88 -0.48
C ASN A 258 -11.79 -18.73 -1.48
N THR A 259 -11.56 -17.51 -0.99
CA THR A 259 -11.37 -16.30 -1.81
C THR A 259 -9.90 -15.89 -1.82
N ALA A 260 -9.34 -15.64 -3.01
CA ALA A 260 -7.92 -15.31 -3.15
C ALA A 260 -7.71 -13.78 -3.17
N PHE A 261 -7.22 -13.21 -2.06
CA PHE A 261 -6.70 -11.85 -1.98
C PHE A 261 -5.74 -11.68 -0.79
N GLY A 262 -4.88 -10.67 -0.84
CA GLY A 262 -4.10 -10.23 0.32
C GLY A 262 -4.54 -8.84 0.76
N ILE A 263 -3.74 -8.18 1.60
CA ILE A 263 -4.07 -6.84 2.12
C ILE A 263 -4.40 -5.81 1.02
N PRO A 264 -3.64 -5.69 -0.08
CA PRO A 264 -4.02 -4.79 -1.16
C PRO A 264 -5.40 -5.07 -1.77
N GLY A 265 -5.75 -6.35 -1.91
CA GLY A 265 -7.04 -6.76 -2.46
C GLY A 265 -8.20 -6.57 -1.48
N PHE A 266 -7.92 -6.52 -0.18
CA PHE A 266 -8.86 -6.10 0.86
C PHE A 266 -9.11 -4.59 0.79
N ILE A 267 -8.06 -3.76 0.71
CA ILE A 267 -8.20 -2.30 0.56
C ILE A 267 -9.04 -1.95 -0.67
N LEU A 268 -8.77 -2.59 -1.81
CA LEU A 268 -9.56 -2.41 -3.04
C LEU A 268 -11.05 -2.69 -2.83
N ARG A 269 -11.39 -3.72 -2.03
CA ARG A 269 -12.78 -4.08 -1.72
C ARG A 269 -13.46 -3.09 -0.77
N VAL A 270 -12.71 -2.56 0.19
CA VAL A 270 -13.22 -1.49 1.07
C VAL A 270 -13.53 -0.24 0.25
N ILE A 271 -12.65 0.16 -0.66
CA ILE A 271 -12.92 1.30 -1.54
C ILE A 271 -14.10 1.01 -2.47
N SER A 272 -14.17 -0.21 -3.04
CA SER A 272 -15.28 -0.57 -3.94
C SER A 272 -16.63 -0.60 -3.25
N TYR A 273 -16.68 -0.91 -1.95
CA TYR A 273 -17.93 -0.84 -1.17
C TYR A 273 -18.57 0.56 -1.22
N TYR A 274 -17.77 1.63 -1.10
CA TYR A 274 -18.29 3.00 -1.13
C TYR A 274 -18.57 3.52 -2.54
N ILE A 275 -17.87 2.99 -3.55
CA ILE A 275 -17.90 3.53 -4.91
C ILE A 275 -18.82 2.74 -5.84
N LEU A 276 -18.85 1.42 -5.71
CA LEU A 276 -19.56 0.49 -6.58
C LEU A 276 -20.78 -0.07 -5.85
N GLU A 277 -21.96 0.39 -6.26
CA GLU A 277 -23.23 -0.16 -5.77
C GLU A 277 -23.35 -1.66 -6.10
N ASN A 278 -23.63 -2.48 -5.08
CA ASN A 278 -23.87 -3.92 -5.19
C ASN A 278 -22.77 -4.67 -5.95
N ASP A 279 -21.49 -4.37 -5.70
CA ASP A 279 -20.39 -5.11 -6.32
C ASP A 279 -20.48 -6.60 -5.93
N PRO A 280 -20.76 -7.52 -6.88
CA PRO A 280 -20.97 -8.94 -6.58
C PRO A 280 -19.71 -9.60 -6.01
N ARG A 281 -18.53 -9.00 -6.21
CA ARG A 281 -17.26 -9.49 -5.66
C ARG A 281 -17.14 -9.22 -4.16
N LEU A 282 -18.08 -8.46 -3.58
CA LEU A 282 -18.25 -8.24 -2.15
C LEU A 282 -19.27 -9.20 -1.51
N GLU A 283 -20.05 -9.95 -2.28
CA GLU A 283 -20.97 -10.98 -1.76
C GLU A 283 -20.23 -12.08 -0.98
N ASP A 284 -18.96 -12.29 -1.31
CA ASP A 284 -18.07 -13.22 -0.61
C ASP A 284 -17.30 -12.58 0.55
N CYS A 285 -17.54 -11.30 0.79
CA CYS A 285 -16.86 -10.50 1.80
C CYS A 285 -17.77 -10.12 2.96
N ASP A 286 -19.06 -10.50 2.90
CA ASP A 286 -20.08 -10.24 3.95
C ASP A 286 -19.94 -8.83 4.52
N MET A 287 -19.88 -7.85 3.61
CA MET A 287 -19.69 -6.42 3.91
C MET A 287 -20.97 -5.78 4.50
N GLY A 288 -21.92 -6.60 4.93
CA GLY A 288 -23.19 -6.19 5.50
C GLY A 288 -23.01 -5.81 6.96
#